data_AF-A0A2V5E631-F1
#
_entry.id   AF-A0A2V5E631-F1
#
_cell.length_a   1.000
_cell.length_b   1.000
_cell.length_c   1.000
_cell.angle_alpha   90.00
_cell.angle_beta   90.00
_cell.angle_gamma   90.00
#
_symmetry.space_group_name_H-M   'P 1'
#
loop_
_entity.id
_entity.type
_entity.pdbx_description
1 polymer ?
#
loop_
_entity_poly.entity_id
_entity_poly.type
_entity_poly.pdbx_seq_one_letter_code
_entity_poly.pdbx_strand_id
1 'polypeptide(L)'
;MFHAILTALLLAGLPLAEAASTPPRLTTPVPGAPGTPTPTPYPQVTPSTPPKAYDSQPGAPLLPPMPVPGPPKDQPLPGLRPEPQKPVVEDD
;
A
#
# COMPACT_ATOMS: atom_id res chain seq x y z
N MET A 1 63.58 -54.84 26.01
CA MET A 1 62.84 -54.83 24.72
C MET A 1 61.36 -54.57 24.90
N PHE A 2 60.65 -55.34 25.73
CA PHE A 2 59.21 -55.19 25.96
C PHE A 2 58.79 -53.77 26.39
N HIS A 3 59.49 -53.14 27.34
CA HIS A 3 59.16 -51.78 27.79
C HIS A 3 59.37 -50.72 26.70
N ALA A 4 60.39 -50.89 25.85
CA ALA A 4 60.64 -50.00 24.72
C ALA A 4 59.56 -50.13 23.64
N ILE A 5 59.04 -51.35 23.43
CA ILE A 5 57.92 -51.60 22.52
C ILE A 5 56.64 -50.95 23.07
N LEU A 6 56.38 -51.09 24.37
CA LEU A 6 55.22 -50.49 25.03
C LEU A 6 55.25 -48.96 24.97
N THR A 7 56.40 -48.34 25.24
CA THR A 7 56.52 -46.88 25.16
C THR A 7 56.39 -46.38 23.73
N ALA A 8 56.93 -47.09 22.75
CA ALA A 8 56.76 -46.75 21.33
C ALA A 8 55.29 -46.82 20.90
N LEU A 9 54.56 -47.85 21.34
CA LEU A 9 53.13 -48.02 21.05
C LEU A 9 52.29 -46.93 21.70
N LEU A 10 52.64 -46.55 22.94
CA LEU A 10 51.97 -45.47 23.65
C LEU A 10 52.19 -44.14 22.91
N LEU A 11 53.45 -43.80 22.56
CA LEU A 11 53.81 -42.58 21.83
C LEU A 11 53.15 -42.50 20.45
N ALA A 12 53.08 -43.62 19.72
CA ALA A 12 52.44 -43.69 18.41
C ALA A 12 50.91 -43.55 18.46
N GLY A 13 50.29 -43.83 19.62
CA GLY A 13 48.84 -43.72 19.82
C GLY A 13 48.34 -42.33 20.23
N LEU A 14 49.20 -41.47 20.78
CA LEU A 14 48.83 -40.09 21.17
C LEU A 14 48.19 -39.24 20.05
N PRO A 15 48.63 -39.27 18.78
CA PRO A 15 48.06 -38.41 17.74
C PRO A 15 46.67 -38.87 17.23
N LEU A 16 46.14 -40.01 17.68
CA LEU A 16 44.78 -40.43 17.32
C LEU A 16 43.68 -39.70 18.12
N ALA A 17 44.07 -38.81 19.05
CA ALA A 17 43.16 -37.96 19.82
C ALA A 17 42.97 -36.56 19.21
N GLU A 18 43.26 -36.38 17.91
CA GLU A 18 42.90 -35.14 17.21
C GLU A 18 41.37 -35.09 17.14
N ALA A 19 40.81 -34.27 18.03
CA ALA A 19 39.39 -34.10 18.28
C ALA A 19 38.60 -33.92 16.99
N ALA A 20 37.35 -34.40 17.01
CA ALA A 20 36.30 -33.88 16.15
C ALA A 20 36.22 -32.36 16.35
N SER A 21 37.03 -31.61 15.60
CA SER A 21 37.10 -30.17 15.70
C SER A 21 35.70 -29.63 15.48
N THR A 22 35.25 -28.70 16.32
CA THR A 22 33.98 -28.01 16.11
C THR A 22 33.99 -27.43 14.69
N PRO A 23 33.00 -27.77 13.85
CA PRO A 23 32.96 -27.24 12.49
C PRO A 23 33.02 -25.71 12.54
N PRO A 24 33.74 -25.06 11.62
CA PRO A 24 33.85 -23.61 11.60
C PRO A 24 32.44 -23.01 11.53
N ARG A 25 32.09 -22.18 12.53
CA ARG A 25 30.78 -21.54 12.59
C ARG A 25 30.70 -20.51 11.47
N LEU A 26 29.80 -20.73 10.51
CA LEU A 26 29.53 -19.75 9.47
C LEU A 26 29.08 -18.43 10.12
N THR A 27 29.84 -17.35 9.88
CA THR A 27 29.50 -16.01 10.35
C THR A 27 28.67 -15.27 9.31
N THR A 28 27.67 -15.94 8.71
CA THR A 28 26.75 -15.26 7.79
C THR A 28 26.03 -14.15 8.58
N PRO A 29 26.18 -12.88 8.22
CA PRO A 29 25.48 -11.80 8.90
C PRO A 29 23.98 -12.07 8.83
N VAL A 30 23.34 -12.08 9.99
CA VAL A 30 21.88 -12.19 10.06
C VAL A 30 21.30 -10.90 9.48
N PRO A 31 20.25 -10.97 8.63
CA PRO A 31 19.54 -9.76 8.20
C PRO A 31 19.17 -8.89 9.41
N GLY A 32 19.62 -7.63 9.43
CA GLY A 32 19.39 -6.71 10.55
C GLY A 32 20.45 -6.75 11.67
N ALA A 33 21.55 -7.49 11.51
CA ALA A 33 22.68 -7.41 12.45
C ALA A 33 23.29 -5.98 12.47
N PRO A 34 23.84 -5.53 13.61
CA PRO A 34 24.50 -4.22 13.69
C PRO A 34 25.55 -4.05 12.59
N GLY A 35 25.48 -2.95 11.85
CA GLY A 35 26.37 -2.69 10.70
C GLY A 35 25.93 -3.33 9.37
N THR A 36 24.82 -4.08 9.32
CA THR A 36 24.20 -4.45 8.04
C THR A 36 23.51 -3.23 7.42
N PRO A 37 23.75 -2.90 6.14
CA PRO A 37 23.08 -1.77 5.49
C PRO A 37 21.57 -1.99 5.48
N THR A 38 20.81 -1.03 6.03
CA THR A 38 19.36 -1.01 5.86
C THR A 38 19.04 -0.78 4.38
N PRO A 39 18.12 -1.55 3.77
CA PRO A 39 17.67 -1.28 2.41
C PRO A 39 17.20 0.17 2.27
N THR A 40 17.67 0.86 1.23
CA THR A 40 17.22 2.22 0.94
C THR A 40 15.71 2.19 0.67
N PRO A 41 14.92 3.14 1.21
CA PRO A 41 13.48 3.17 0.95
C PRO A 41 13.18 3.24 -0.55
N TYR A 42 12.06 2.64 -0.96
CA TYR A 42 11.54 2.82 -2.31
C TYR A 42 11.23 4.31 -2.60
N PRO A 43 11.25 4.73 -3.87
CA PRO A 43 10.81 6.07 -4.23
C PRO A 43 9.38 6.32 -3.72
N GLN A 44 9.19 7.44 -3.04
CA GLN A 44 7.88 7.89 -2.59
C GLN A 44 7.10 8.36 -3.81
N VAL A 45 6.14 7.56 -4.28
CA VAL A 45 5.21 7.99 -5.31
C VAL A 45 4.13 8.83 -4.63
N THR A 46 4.16 10.15 -4.84
CA THR A 46 3.05 11.00 -4.41
C THR A 46 1.83 10.66 -5.27
N PRO A 47 0.71 10.20 -4.68
CA PRO A 47 -0.51 9.98 -5.46
C PRO A 47 -0.97 11.29 -6.08
N SER A 48 -1.51 11.21 -7.30
CA SER A 48 -2.01 12.38 -8.03
C SER A 48 -3.06 13.11 -7.19
N THR A 49 -2.98 14.43 -7.10
CA THR A 49 -3.97 15.24 -6.40
C THR A 49 -5.36 14.99 -6.97
N PRO A 50 -6.40 14.85 -6.12
CA PRO A 50 -7.78 14.75 -6.59
C PRO A 50 -8.13 15.93 -7.51
N PRO A 51 -8.93 15.70 -8.56
CA PRO A 51 -9.36 16.77 -9.45
C PRO A 51 -10.08 17.87 -8.65
N LYS A 52 -9.89 19.12 -9.07
CA LYS A 52 -10.52 20.26 -8.41
C LYS A 52 -12.04 20.14 -8.54
N ALA A 53 -12.76 20.37 -7.45
CA ALA A 53 -14.21 20.46 -7.47
C ALA A 53 -14.66 21.50 -8.51
N TYR A 54 -15.81 21.26 -9.15
CA TYR A 54 -16.29 22.05 -10.28
C TYR A 54 -16.28 23.56 -9.97
N ASP A 55 -16.91 23.96 -8.86
CA ASP A 55 -16.98 25.37 -8.45
C ASP A 55 -15.75 25.87 -7.70
N SER A 56 -14.67 25.07 -7.64
CA SER A 56 -13.46 25.35 -6.84
C SER A 56 -13.73 25.62 -5.35
N GLN A 57 -14.94 25.32 -4.86
CA GLN A 57 -15.35 25.46 -3.47
C GLN A 57 -15.08 24.17 -2.68
N PRO A 58 -14.65 24.25 -1.41
CA PRO A 58 -14.56 23.10 -0.53
C PRO A 58 -15.91 22.37 -0.43
N GLY A 59 -15.95 21.09 -0.76
CA GLY A 59 -17.15 20.26 -0.69
C GLY A 59 -18.05 20.29 -1.93
N ALA A 60 -17.72 21.06 -2.98
CA ALA A 60 -18.44 21.00 -4.25
C ALA A 60 -18.19 19.64 -4.96
N PRO A 61 -19.16 19.13 -5.74
CA PRO A 61 -18.99 17.90 -6.50
C PRO A 61 -17.85 18.03 -7.51
N LEU A 62 -17.19 16.89 -7.80
CA LEU A 62 -16.09 16.83 -8.77
C LEU A 62 -16.56 17.07 -10.21
N LEU A 63 -17.85 16.82 -10.47
CA LEU A 63 -18.43 16.87 -11.80
C LEU A 63 -19.44 18.00 -11.91
N PRO A 64 -19.54 18.65 -13.09
CA PRO A 64 -20.62 19.59 -13.36
C PRO A 64 -21.98 18.90 -13.26
N PRO A 65 -23.05 19.67 -12.99
CA PRO A 65 -24.41 19.17 -13.10
C PRO A 65 -24.69 18.59 -14.49
N MET A 66 -25.30 17.42 -14.54
CA MET A 66 -25.71 16.78 -15.79
C MET A 66 -27.06 17.38 -16.25
N PRO A 67 -27.23 17.71 -17.55
CA PRO A 67 -28.51 18.16 -18.06
C PRO A 67 -29.52 17.02 -18.00
N VAL A 68 -30.61 17.23 -17.26
CA VAL A 68 -31.73 16.29 -17.16
C VAL A 68 -32.89 16.77 -18.04
N PRO A 69 -33.57 15.89 -18.79
CA PRO A 69 -34.78 16.26 -19.51
C PRO A 69 -35.84 16.73 -18.53
N GLY A 70 -36.49 17.87 -18.83
CA GLY A 70 -37.62 18.34 -18.06
C GLY A 70 -38.87 17.45 -18.25
N PRO A 71 -39.84 17.50 -17.33
CA PRO A 71 -41.11 16.83 -17.52
C PRO A 71 -41.85 17.37 -18.76
N PRO A 72 -42.68 16.55 -19.44
CA PRO A 72 -43.47 16.99 -20.58
C PRO A 72 -44.34 18.20 -20.24
N LYS A 73 -44.25 19.26 -21.03
CA LYS A 73 -45.00 20.52 -20.81
C LYS A 73 -46.52 20.36 -20.97
N ASP A 74 -46.94 19.29 -21.64
CA ASP A 74 -48.34 19.05 -21.99
C ASP A 74 -49.10 18.25 -20.92
N GLN A 75 -48.42 17.79 -19.86
CA GLN A 75 -49.09 17.09 -18.77
C GLN A 75 -49.48 18.06 -17.65
N PRO A 76 -50.75 18.06 -17.21
CA PRO A 76 -51.13 18.85 -16.06
C PRO A 76 -50.36 18.35 -14.84
N LEU A 77 -49.66 19.27 -14.16
CA LEU A 77 -49.00 18.98 -12.90
C LEU A 77 -50.04 18.43 -11.92
N PRO A 78 -49.86 17.21 -11.37
CA PRO A 78 -50.80 16.64 -10.42
C PRO A 78 -50.99 17.62 -9.25
N GLY A 79 -52.19 18.18 -9.11
CA GLY A 79 -52.54 19.12 -8.04
C GLY A 79 -52.49 20.61 -8.39
N LEU A 80 -52.06 21.02 -9.59
CA LEU A 80 -52.11 22.42 -10.04
C LEU A 80 -53.09 22.55 -11.19
N ARG A 81 -54.27 23.13 -10.92
CA ARG A 81 -55.23 23.50 -11.96
C ARG A 81 -54.75 24.78 -12.65
N PRO A 82 -54.75 24.88 -13.99
CA PRO A 82 -54.51 26.15 -14.67
C PRO A 82 -55.52 27.19 -14.20
N GLU A 83 -55.04 28.30 -13.67
CA GLU A 83 -55.88 29.41 -13.24
C GLU A 83 -56.41 30.13 -14.50
N PRO A 84 -57.72 30.43 -14.59
CA PRO A 84 -58.27 31.08 -15.77
C PRO A 84 -57.65 32.47 -15.94
N GLN A 85 -57.16 32.75 -17.16
CA GLN A 85 -56.60 34.06 -17.49
C GLN A 85 -57.66 35.14 -17.30
N LYS A 86 -57.33 36.17 -16.51
CA LYS A 86 -58.17 37.34 -16.30
C LYS A 86 -58.28 38.11 -17.63
N PRO A 87 -59.49 38.39 -18.13
CA PRO A 87 -59.64 39.15 -19.37
C PRO A 87 -59.10 40.57 -19.18
N VAL A 88 -58.32 41.03 -20.16
CA VAL A 88 -57.89 42.42 -20.26
C VAL A 88 -59.12 43.23 -20.63
N VAL A 89 -59.50 44.17 -19.76
CA VAL A 89 -60.52 45.18 -20.06
C VAL A 89 -59.83 46.21 -20.95
N GLU A 90 -60.25 46.27 -22.22
CA GLU A 90 -59.88 47.32 -23.17
C GLU A 90 -60.80 48.52 -22.90
N ASP A 91 -60.24 49.59 -22.35
CA ASP A 91 -60.88 50.91 -22.23
C ASP A 91 -60.73 51.64 -23.58
N ASP A 92 -61.85 51.89 -24.28
CA ASP A 92 -62.12 53.10 -25.08
C ASP A 92 -63.62 53.21 -25.44
#